data_AF-A0A5J5WMQ7-F1
#
_entry.id   AF-A0A5J5WMQ7-F1
#
_cell.length_a   1.000
_cell.length_b   1.000
_cell.length_c   1.000
_cell.angle_alpha   90.00
_cell.angle_beta   90.00
_cell.angle_gamma   90.00
#
_symmetry.space_group_name_H-M   'P 1'
#
loop_
_entity.id
_entity.type
_entity.pdbx_description
1 polymer ?
#
loop_
_entity_poly.entity_id
_entity_poly.type
_entity_poly.pdbx_seq_one_letter_code
_entity_poly.pdbx_strand_id
1 'polypeptide(L)'
;MEILSLSFFVGIIGNVISVLVFLSPIGTFERIIKHKSTEDFQSLPYICTLLNSSLWTYYGITKPGGLLVATVNGFGIFVEAVYVGLFLIYAPKKMKLKTGVLVGILNVGFVAAAIVVTQLALESETQIGAIGLMCSGLNIIMYGSPLAAMDKILKFRIRILMWHKTIWKGI
;
A
#
# COMPACT_ATOMS: atom_id res chain seq x y z
N MET A 1 -6.93 28.92 15.97
CA MET A 1 -8.21 28.29 15.55
C MET A 1 -8.22 27.99 14.05
N GLU A 2 -7.73 28.87 13.17
CA GLU A 2 -7.69 28.65 11.71
C GLU A 2 -6.79 27.52 11.21
N ILE A 3 -5.63 27.27 11.84
CA ILE A 3 -4.73 26.17 11.40
C ILE A 3 -5.41 24.81 11.62
N LEU A 4 -6.18 24.66 12.70
CA LEU A 4 -6.90 23.43 13.02
C LEU A 4 -8.02 23.16 12.00
N SER A 5 -8.69 24.20 11.48
CA SER A 5 -9.75 24.04 10.48
C SER A 5 -9.17 23.66 9.11
N LEU A 6 -8.03 24.23 8.71
CA LEU A 6 -7.36 23.86 7.46
C LEU A 6 -6.87 22.41 7.49
N SER A 7 -6.15 22.00 8.54
CA SER A 7 -5.68 20.60 8.68
C SER A 7 -6.84 19.61 8.71
N PHE A 8 -7.97 19.96 9.32
CA PHE A 8 -9.18 19.14 9.31
C PHE A 8 -9.75 19.00 7.89
N PHE A 9 -9.93 20.10 7.16
CA PHE A 9 -10.49 20.09 5.80
C PHE A 9 -9.61 19.31 4.82
N VAL A 10 -8.29 19.54 4.87
CA VAL A 10 -7.31 18.76 4.09
C VAL A 10 -7.37 17.28 4.47
N GLY A 11 -7.53 16.97 5.77
CA GLY A 11 -7.68 15.61 6.25
C GLY A 11 -8.92 14.90 5.69
N ILE A 12 -10.06 15.58 5.61
CA ILE A 12 -11.30 15.03 5.03
C ILE A 12 -11.13 14.76 3.53
N ILE A 13 -10.59 15.72 2.78
CA ILE A 13 -10.34 15.53 1.34
C ILE A 13 -9.38 14.36 1.12
N GLY A 14 -8.29 14.30 1.89
CA GLY A 14 -7.34 13.20 1.85
C GLY A 14 -7.99 11.85 2.13
N ASN A 15 -8.86 11.78 3.14
CA ASN A 15 -9.62 10.57 3.47
C ASN A 15 -10.49 10.09 2.29
N VAL A 16 -11.23 11.00 1.65
CA VAL A 16 -12.07 10.66 0.48
C VAL A 16 -11.22 10.11 -0.67
N ILE A 17 -10.11 10.79 -0.99
CA ILE A 17 -9.19 10.34 -2.06
C ILE A 17 -8.61 8.97 -1.72
N SER A 18 -8.14 8.76 -0.49
CA SER A 18 -7.60 7.48 -0.05
C SER A 18 -8.61 6.34 -0.14
N VAL A 19 -9.87 6.57 0.23
CA VAL A 19 -10.95 5.57 0.06
C VAL A 19 -11.07 5.18 -1.40
N LEU A 20 -11.11 6.15 -2.32
CA LEU A 20 -11.17 5.86 -3.76
C LEU A 20 -9.95 5.07 -4.24
N VAL A 21 -8.75 5.38 -3.74
CA VAL A 21 -7.53 4.65 -4.06
C VAL A 21 -7.58 3.21 -3.56
N PHE A 22 -8.04 2.96 -2.34
CA PHE A 22 -8.22 1.60 -1.80
C PHE A 22 -9.26 0.78 -2.59
N LEU A 23 -10.26 1.44 -3.17
CA LEU A 23 -11.27 0.79 -4.01
C LEU A 23 -10.83 0.63 -5.47
N SER A 24 -9.70 1.21 -5.88
CA SER A 24 -9.21 1.09 -7.27
C SER A 24 -9.02 -0.36 -7.77
N PRO A 25 -8.64 -1.36 -6.94
CA PRO A 25 -8.47 -2.73 -7.41
C PRO A 25 -9.75 -3.55 -7.52
N ILE A 26 -10.95 -3.00 -7.24
CA ILE A 26 -12.22 -3.75 -7.28
C ILE A 26 -12.39 -4.48 -8.63
N GLY A 27 -12.21 -3.78 -9.76
CA GLY A 27 -12.36 -4.39 -11.09
C GLY A 27 -11.36 -5.53 -11.34
N THR A 28 -10.17 -5.45 -10.76
CA THR A 28 -9.18 -6.54 -10.81
C THR A 28 -9.68 -7.76 -10.04
N PHE A 29 -10.24 -7.57 -8.83
CA PHE A 29 -10.75 -8.69 -8.04
C PHE A 29 -12.06 -9.27 -8.57
N GLU A 30 -12.90 -8.47 -9.21
CA GLU A 30 -14.06 -8.96 -9.96
C GLU A 30 -13.63 -9.95 -11.05
N ARG A 31 -12.56 -9.63 -11.79
CA ARG A 31 -11.96 -10.53 -12.78
C ARG A 31 -11.44 -11.81 -12.13
N ILE A 32 -10.71 -11.72 -11.02
CA ILE A 32 -10.19 -12.89 -10.30
C ILE A 32 -11.34 -13.82 -9.87
N ILE A 33 -12.44 -13.26 -9.34
CA ILE A 33 -13.61 -14.03 -8.91
C ILE A 33 -14.30 -14.70 -10.09
N LYS A 34 -14.47 -13.98 -11.21
CA LYS A 34 -15.13 -14.47 -12.43
C LYS A 34 -14.33 -15.59 -13.09
N HIS A 35 -13.01 -15.43 -13.20
CA HIS A 35 -12.12 -16.39 -13.84
C HIS A 35 -11.64 -17.50 -12.89
N LYS A 36 -11.97 -17.42 -11.59
CA LYS A 36 -11.56 -18.37 -10.55
C LYS A 36 -10.04 -18.60 -10.51
N SER A 37 -9.29 -17.58 -10.90
CA SER A 37 -7.83 -17.62 -11.04
C SER A 37 -7.27 -16.23 -10.78
N THR A 38 -6.11 -16.16 -10.14
CA THR A 38 -5.36 -14.90 -10.00
C THR A 38 -4.66 -14.49 -11.28
N GLU A 39 -4.73 -15.29 -12.34
CA GLU A 39 -4.01 -15.05 -13.60
C GLU A 39 -2.54 -14.69 -13.32
N ASP A 40 -2.03 -13.62 -13.92
CA ASP A 40 -0.69 -13.09 -13.68
C ASP A 40 -0.64 -12.00 -12.59
N PHE A 41 -1.76 -11.73 -11.91
CA PHE A 41 -1.82 -10.72 -10.85
C PHE A 41 -0.95 -11.14 -9.65
N GLN A 42 -0.27 -10.15 -9.07
CA GLN A 42 0.63 -10.35 -7.94
C GLN A 42 -0.07 -9.96 -6.63
N SER A 43 0.16 -10.72 -5.56
CA SER A 43 -0.38 -10.40 -4.23
C SER A 43 0.40 -9.33 -3.48
N LEU A 44 1.65 -9.08 -3.89
CA LEU A 44 2.60 -8.23 -3.16
C LEU A 44 2.09 -6.80 -2.91
N PRO A 45 1.45 -6.11 -3.88
CA PRO A 45 0.91 -4.78 -3.64
C PRO A 45 -0.09 -4.76 -2.47
N TYR A 46 -1.02 -5.72 -2.43
CA TYR A 46 -2.05 -5.79 -1.39
C TYR A 46 -1.45 -6.11 0.00
N ILE A 47 -0.46 -7.01 0.05
CA ILE A 47 0.26 -7.33 1.29
C ILE A 47 1.01 -6.11 1.83
N CYS A 48 1.69 -5.36 0.95
CA CYS A 48 2.45 -4.17 1.34
C CYS A 48 1.53 -3.02 1.77
N THR A 49 0.41 -2.83 1.07
CA THR A 49 -0.58 -1.81 1.44
C THR A 49 -1.28 -2.14 2.76
N LEU A 50 -1.58 -3.43 3.02
CA LEU A 50 -2.09 -3.89 4.32
C LEU A 50 -1.09 -3.58 5.46
N LEU A 51 0.20 -3.85 5.22
CA LEU A 51 1.25 -3.57 6.19
C LEU A 51 1.35 -2.07 6.46
N ASN A 52 1.39 -1.27 5.40
CA ASN A 52 1.46 0.19 5.49
C ASN A 52 0.26 0.76 6.25
N SER A 53 -0.94 0.31 5.90
CA SER A 53 -2.17 0.74 6.57
C SER A 53 -2.19 0.32 8.04
N SER A 54 -1.65 -0.85 8.37
CA SER A 54 -1.51 -1.31 9.76
C SER A 54 -0.60 -0.41 10.59
N LEU A 55 0.58 -0.07 10.06
CA LEU A 55 1.52 0.83 10.74
C LEU A 55 0.97 2.26 10.86
N TRP A 56 0.34 2.80 9.82
CA TRP A 56 -0.27 4.13 9.87
C TRP A 56 -1.48 4.19 10.81
N THR A 57 -2.25 3.11 10.92
CA THR A 57 -3.32 3.01 11.92
C THR A 57 -2.73 3.03 13.33
N TYR A 58 -1.68 2.25 13.57
CA TYR A 58 -0.97 2.27 14.85
C TYR A 58 -0.40 3.65 15.18
N TYR A 59 0.22 4.32 14.21
CA TYR A 59 0.68 5.71 14.34
C TYR A 59 -0.47 6.66 14.72
N GLY A 60 -1.59 6.59 14.00
CA GLY A 60 -2.73 7.48 14.19
C GLY A 60 -3.42 7.30 15.55
N ILE A 61 -3.45 6.08 16.08
CA ILE A 61 -3.99 5.78 17.43
C ILE A 61 -3.03 6.28 18.51
N THR A 62 -1.72 6.15 18.29
CA THR A 62 -0.70 6.53 19.29
C THR A 62 -0.49 8.05 19.37
N LYS A 63 -0.61 8.75 18.24
CA LYS A 63 -0.38 10.19 18.16
C LYS A 63 -1.64 11.01 18.54
N PRO A 64 -1.53 11.98 19.46
CA PRO A 64 -2.61 12.93 19.72
C PRO A 64 -3.07 13.66 18.45
N GLY A 65 -4.38 13.67 18.18
CA GLY A 65 -4.95 14.25 16.96
C GLY A 65 -4.79 13.41 15.70
N GLY A 66 -4.28 12.17 15.80
CA GLY A 66 -4.07 11.26 14.68
C GLY A 66 -5.31 10.52 14.16
N LEU A 67 -6.51 10.85 14.66
CA LEU A 67 -7.74 10.08 14.39
C LEU A 67 -8.07 9.97 12.90
N LEU A 68 -7.96 11.07 12.13
CA LEU A 68 -8.23 11.04 10.68
C LEU A 68 -7.25 10.13 9.90
N VAL A 69 -6.04 9.94 10.43
CA VAL A 69 -5.05 9.01 9.86
C VAL A 69 -5.39 7.58 10.25
N ALA A 70 -5.82 7.36 11.50
CA ALA A 70 -6.25 6.05 11.98
C ALA A 70 -7.49 5.54 11.24
N THR A 71 -8.50 6.40 11.01
CA THR A 71 -9.76 5.99 10.37
C THR A 71 -9.57 5.57 8.93
N VAL A 72 -8.83 6.35 8.13
CA VAL A 72 -8.63 6.04 6.71
C VAL A 72 -7.79 4.79 6.51
N ASN A 73 -6.74 4.62 7.32
CA ASN A 73 -5.89 3.43 7.22
C ASN A 73 -6.57 2.21 7.83
N GLY A 74 -7.42 2.38 8.85
CA GLY A 74 -8.27 1.31 9.38
C GLY A 74 -9.24 0.78 8.31
N PHE A 75 -9.85 1.67 7.52
CA PHE A 75 -10.61 1.27 6.33
C PHE A 75 -9.73 0.54 5.31
N GLY A 76 -8.52 1.05 5.06
CA GLY A 76 -7.52 0.39 4.22
C GLY A 76 -7.20 -1.04 4.67
N ILE A 77 -7.00 -1.26 5.98
CA ILE A 77 -6.78 -2.61 6.54
C ILE A 77 -7.94 -3.53 6.19
N PHE A 78 -9.17 -3.08 6.37
CA PHE A 78 -10.35 -3.89 6.07
C PHE A 78 -10.41 -4.27 4.58
N VAL A 79 -10.26 -3.29 3.68
CA VAL A 79 -10.31 -3.52 2.22
C VAL A 79 -9.16 -4.42 1.76
N GLU A 80 -7.94 -4.16 2.18
CA GLU A 80 -6.77 -4.95 1.77
C GLU A 80 -6.79 -6.36 2.37
N ALA A 81 -7.34 -6.55 3.57
CA ALA A 81 -7.56 -7.88 4.12
C ALA A 81 -8.55 -8.70 3.27
N VAL A 82 -9.61 -8.07 2.76
CA VAL A 82 -10.55 -8.71 1.81
C VAL A 82 -9.82 -9.10 0.53
N TYR A 83 -9.03 -8.20 -0.07
CA TYR A 83 -8.24 -8.50 -1.27
C TYR A 83 -7.24 -9.64 -1.08
N VAL A 84 -6.47 -9.61 0.01
CA VAL A 84 -5.53 -10.69 0.35
C VAL A 84 -6.28 -12.01 0.57
N GLY A 85 -7.42 -11.98 1.26
CA GLY A 85 -8.28 -13.15 1.46
C GLY A 85 -8.77 -13.75 0.15
N LEU A 86 -9.31 -12.93 -0.75
CA LEU A 86 -9.73 -13.35 -2.09
C LEU A 86 -8.56 -13.91 -2.90
N PHE A 87 -7.39 -13.28 -2.83
CA PHE A 87 -6.19 -13.78 -3.50
C PHE A 87 -5.80 -15.17 -2.99
N LEU A 88 -5.81 -15.39 -1.67
CA LEU A 88 -5.54 -16.70 -1.07
C LEU A 88 -6.59 -17.76 -1.42
N ILE A 89 -7.84 -17.37 -1.71
CA ILE A 89 -8.89 -18.29 -2.16
C ILE A 89 -8.64 -18.74 -3.60
N TYR A 90 -8.29 -17.82 -4.51
CA TYR A 90 -8.24 -18.10 -5.96
C TYR A 90 -6.84 -18.37 -6.53
N ALA A 91 -5.75 -18.12 -5.77
CA ALA A 91 -4.40 -18.33 -6.26
C ALA A 91 -4.03 -19.82 -6.45
N PRO A 92 -3.07 -20.18 -7.31
CA PRO A 92 -2.54 -21.54 -7.37
C PRO A 92 -1.75 -21.89 -6.09
N LYS A 93 -1.66 -23.18 -5.73
CA LYS A 93 -1.07 -23.67 -4.46
C LYS A 93 0.28 -23.04 -4.11
N LYS A 94 1.21 -22.96 -5.08
CA LYS A 94 2.54 -22.37 -4.89
C LYS A 94 2.47 -20.88 -4.52
N MET A 95 1.57 -20.14 -5.17
CA MET A 95 1.36 -18.73 -4.87
C MET A 95 0.64 -18.52 -3.54
N LYS A 96 -0.39 -19.33 -3.24
CA LYS A 96 -1.06 -19.30 -1.93
C LYS A 96 -0.07 -19.44 -0.77
N LEU A 97 0.85 -20.40 -0.86
CA LEU A 97 1.87 -20.60 0.18
C LEU A 97 2.77 -19.38 0.32
N LYS A 98 3.29 -18.85 -0.80
CA LYS A 98 4.13 -17.65 -0.78
C LYS A 98 3.38 -16.45 -0.20
N THR A 99 2.16 -16.19 -0.64
CA THR A 99 1.30 -15.11 -0.15
C THR A 99 1.02 -15.28 1.34
N GLY A 100 0.63 -16.48 1.79
CA GLY A 100 0.33 -16.76 3.20
C GLY A 100 1.55 -16.58 4.11
N VAL A 101 2.72 -17.07 3.69
CA VAL A 101 3.99 -16.86 4.42
C VAL A 101 4.33 -15.38 4.51
N LEU A 102 4.23 -14.63 3.41
CA LEU A 102 4.49 -13.19 3.42
C LEU A 102 3.50 -12.42 4.31
N VAL A 103 2.22 -12.79 4.32
CA VAL A 103 1.23 -12.20 5.23
C VAL A 103 1.58 -12.49 6.68
N GLY A 104 1.91 -13.75 7.01
CA GLY A 104 2.30 -14.14 8.36
C GLY A 104 3.55 -13.39 8.84
N ILE A 105 4.58 -13.28 8.00
CA ILE A 105 5.82 -12.59 8.37
C ILE A 105 5.61 -11.08 8.48
N LEU A 106 5.03 -10.45 7.46
CA LEU A 106 4.97 -8.99 7.36
C LEU A 106 3.80 -8.39 8.13
N ASN A 107 2.58 -8.93 7.97
CA ASN A 107 1.37 -8.32 8.53
C ASN A 107 1.05 -8.81 9.95
N VAL A 108 1.55 -9.98 10.35
CA VAL A 108 1.38 -10.49 11.72
C VAL A 108 2.66 -10.32 12.52
N GLY A 109 3.75 -10.98 12.10
CA GLY A 109 5.01 -11.01 12.84
C GLY A 109 5.65 -9.63 12.99
N PHE A 110 5.92 -8.94 11.88
CA PHE A 110 6.57 -7.63 11.90
C PHE A 110 5.71 -6.55 12.55
N VAL A 111 4.39 -6.49 12.28
CA VAL A 111 3.49 -5.53 12.92
C VAL A 111 3.43 -5.75 14.44
N ALA A 112 3.25 -7.00 14.89
CA ALA A 112 3.22 -7.31 16.31
C ALA A 112 4.56 -6.97 16.99
N ALA A 113 5.68 -7.32 16.36
CA ALA A 113 7.01 -6.98 16.86
C ALA A 113 7.20 -5.46 16.93
N ALA A 114 6.80 -4.70 15.90
CA ALA A 114 6.89 -3.24 15.89
C ALA A 114 6.07 -2.62 17.03
N ILE A 115 4.85 -3.09 17.27
CA ILE A 115 4.00 -2.61 18.37
C ILE A 115 4.66 -2.93 19.72
N VAL A 116 5.02 -4.20 19.96
CA VAL A 116 5.57 -4.65 21.24
C VAL A 116 6.90 -3.95 21.55
N VAL A 117 7.83 -3.90 20.59
CA VAL A 117 9.14 -3.25 20.79
C VAL A 117 8.97 -1.77 21.07
N THR A 118 8.13 -1.07 20.30
CA THR A 118 7.95 0.37 20.51
C THR A 118 7.21 0.71 21.80
N GLN A 119 6.29 -0.14 22.28
CA GLN A 119 5.62 0.07 23.56
C GLN A 119 6.50 -0.26 24.77
N LEU A 120 7.36 -1.28 24.68
CA LEU A 120 8.18 -1.74 25.80
C LEU A 120 9.53 -1.02 25.90
N ALA A 121 10.10 -0.61 24.77
CA ALA A 121 11.46 -0.08 24.72
C ALA A 121 11.54 1.45 24.60
N LEU A 122 10.44 2.15 24.30
CA LEU A 122 10.45 3.59 24.04
C LEU A 122 9.44 4.34 24.92
N GLU A 123 9.83 5.55 25.32
CA GLU A 123 8.92 6.53 25.94
C GLU A 123 7.96 7.11 24.89
N SER A 124 6.78 7.58 25.31
CA SER A 124 5.67 7.95 24.41
C SER A 124 6.03 8.97 23.33
N GLU A 125 6.88 9.96 23.64
CA GLU A 125 7.35 10.96 22.67
C GLU A 125 8.23 10.33 21.57
N THR A 126 9.22 9.53 21.98
CA THR A 126 10.14 8.83 21.05
C THR A 126 9.43 7.71 20.28
N GLN A 127 8.45 7.06 20.90
CA GLN A 127 7.61 6.05 20.29
C GLN A 127 6.90 6.58 19.04
N ILE A 128 6.23 7.75 19.14
CA ILE A 128 5.54 8.36 18.00
C ILE A 128 6.51 8.68 16.86
N GLY A 129 7.70 9.21 17.19
CA GLY A 129 8.76 9.50 16.22
C GLY A 129 9.25 8.25 15.49
N ALA A 130 9.55 7.18 16.24
CA ALA A 130 10.01 5.91 15.70
C ALA A 130 8.97 5.25 14.78
N ILE A 131 7.70 5.23 15.20
CA ILE A 131 6.60 4.69 14.37
C ILE A 131 6.45 5.53 13.10
N GLY A 132 6.46 6.85 13.21
CA GLY A 132 6.38 7.76 12.07
C GLY A 132 7.52 7.57 11.08
N LEU A 133 8.74 7.35 11.56
CA LEU A 133 9.89 7.03 10.71
C LEU A 133 9.72 5.70 9.97
N MET A 134 9.26 4.64 10.65
CA MET A 134 8.97 3.35 10.02
C MET A 134 7.90 3.48 8.93
N CYS A 135 6.79 4.17 9.22
CA CYS A 135 5.71 4.40 8.26
C CYS A 135 6.19 5.18 7.04
N SER A 136 7.00 6.21 7.25
CA SER A 136 7.53 7.06 6.18
C SER A 136 8.52 6.31 5.31
N GLY A 137 9.42 5.53 5.92
CA GLY A 137 10.37 4.68 5.20
C GLY A 137 9.67 3.63 4.34
N LEU A 138 8.62 3.00 4.86
CA LEU A 138 7.82 2.05 4.09
C LEU A 138 7.12 2.70 2.89
N ASN A 139 6.52 3.88 3.05
CA ASN A 139 5.92 4.62 1.95
C ASN A 139 6.93 4.94 0.84
N ILE A 140 8.15 5.37 1.21
CA ILE A 140 9.23 5.64 0.24
C ILE A 140 9.55 4.38 -0.56
N ILE A 141 9.67 3.23 0.11
CA ILE A 141 9.92 1.94 -0.55
C ILE A 141 8.78 1.59 -1.51
N MET A 142 7.52 1.80 -1.09
CA MET A 142 6.35 1.50 -1.92
C MET A 142 6.28 2.33 -3.20
N TYR A 143 6.78 3.58 -3.18
CA TYR A 143 6.89 4.41 -4.39
C TYR A 143 7.88 3.87 -5.43
N GLY A 144 8.70 2.87 -5.09
CA GLY A 144 9.49 2.14 -6.08
C GLY A 144 8.64 1.48 -7.18
N SER A 145 7.43 0.99 -6.86
CA SER A 145 6.53 0.36 -7.84
C SER A 145 6.05 1.32 -8.93
N PRO A 146 5.40 2.47 -8.62
CA PRO A 146 5.00 3.42 -9.64
C PRO A 146 6.21 3.99 -10.41
N LEU A 147 7.36 4.21 -9.75
CA LEU A 147 8.57 4.68 -10.43
C LEU A 147 9.06 3.65 -11.48
N ALA A 148 9.04 2.36 -11.14
CA ALA A 148 9.38 1.29 -12.07
C ALA A 148 8.38 1.21 -13.25
N ALA A 149 7.10 1.50 -13.00
CA ALA A 149 6.11 1.57 -14.08
C ALA A 149 6.37 2.78 -15.00
N MET A 150 6.70 3.94 -14.45
CA MET A 150 7.05 5.14 -15.23
C MET A 150 8.30 4.93 -16.09
N ASP A 151 9.34 4.30 -15.54
CA ASP A 151 10.56 3.95 -16.28
C ASP A 151 10.26 3.04 -17.47
N LYS A 152 9.41 2.01 -17.29
CA LYS A 152 8.98 1.13 -18.38
C LYS A 152 8.24 1.89 -19.48
N ILE A 153 7.32 2.78 -19.12
CA ILE A 153 6.56 3.60 -20.07
C ILE A 153 7.49 4.54 -20.85
N LEU A 154 8.43 5.20 -20.16
CA LEU A 154 9.39 6.11 -20.79
C LEU A 154 10.30 5.37 -21.78
N LYS A 155 10.87 4.23 -21.38
CA LYS A 155 11.68 3.39 -22.26
C LYS A 155 10.90 2.90 -23.48
N PHE A 156 9.64 2.53 -23.30
CA PHE A 156 8.76 2.14 -24.39
C PHE A 156 8.52 3.29 -25.38
N ARG A 157 8.20 4.49 -24.89
CA ARG A 157 8.01 5.69 -25.73
C ARG A 157 9.27 6.09 -26.48
N ILE A 158 10.43 6.07 -25.82
CA ILE A 158 11.73 6.36 -26.45
C ILE A 158 12.03 5.34 -27.56
N ARG A 159 11.77 4.04 -27.32
CA ARG A 159 11.95 2.99 -28.33
C ARG A 159 11.11 3.23 -29.59
N ILE A 160 9.84 3.64 -29.43
CA ILE A 160 8.97 4.01 -30.56
C ILE A 160 9.52 5.21 -31.33
N LEU A 161 9.96 6.26 -30.62
CA LEU A 161 10.51 7.46 -31.26
C LEU A 161 11.81 7.17 -32.04
N MET A 162 12.67 6.31 -31.50
CA MET A 162 13.88 5.86 -32.21
C MET A 162 13.53 5.05 -33.45
N TRP A 163 12.58 4.11 -33.36
CA TRP A 163 12.12 3.30 -34.50
C TRP A 163 11.57 4.18 -35.63
N HIS A 164 10.76 5.19 -35.30
CA HIS A 164 10.28 6.16 -36.28
C HIS A 164 11.44 6.92 -36.93
N LYS A 165 12.40 7.46 -36.16
CA LYS A 165 13.58 8.14 -36.72
C LYS A 165 14.45 7.23 -37.61
N THR A 166 14.54 5.93 -37.32
CA THR A 166 15.30 4.99 -38.15
C THR A 166 14.60 4.73 -39.49
N ILE A 167 13.28 4.60 -39.51
CA ILE A 167 12.51 4.41 -40.76
C ILE A 167 12.66 5.62 -41.68
N TRP A 168 12.50 6.83 -41.16
CA TRP A 168 12.59 8.06 -41.93
C TRP A 168 14.03 8.45 -42.34
N LYS A 169 15.05 7.74 -41.86
CA LYS A 169 16.44 7.88 -42.33
C LYS A 169 16.82 6.84 -43.39
N GLY A 170 15.99 5.82 -43.61
CA GLY A 170 16.18 4.77 -44.61
C GLY A 170 15.34 4.93 -45.87
N ILE A 171 14.57 6.03 -45.96
CA ILE A 171 13.83 6.53 -47.13
C ILE A 171 14.48 7.86 -47.51
#